data_AF-F0I298-F1
#
_entry.id   AF-F0I298-F1
#
_cell.length_a   1.000
_cell.length_b   1.000
_cell.length_c   1.000
_cell.angle_alpha   90.00
_cell.angle_beta   90.00
_cell.angle_gamma   90.00
#
_symmetry.space_group_name_H-M   'P 1'
#
loop_
_entity.id
_entity.type
_entity.pdbx_description
1 polymer ?
#
loop_
_entity_poly.entity_id
_entity_poly.type
_entity_poly.pdbx_seq_one_letter_code
_entity_poly.pdbx_strand_id
1 'polypeptide(L)'
;MAFFYIQNSSYSLSISDRKLMIKNQERTLLKAISLSLIDNILIFGNSQLSTQLLKSLSRHGIPIFYFSSKGEFLFSMDSFKEADYEKQREQAQASFDKSFCLKMSQRIAWAKIMNQLNLPKA
;
A
#
# COMPACT_ATOMS: atom_id res chain seq x y z
N MET A 1 10.72 -5.66 -0.90
CA MET A 1 9.45 -5.01 -1.28
C MET A 1 9.74 -3.80 -2.15
N ALA A 2 9.17 -3.76 -3.35
CA ALA A 2 9.30 -2.68 -4.32
C ALA A 2 8.05 -1.80 -4.32
N PHE A 3 8.23 -0.52 -3.97
CA PHE A 3 7.18 0.49 -3.94
C PHE A 3 7.30 1.43 -5.14
N PHE A 4 6.21 1.63 -5.85
CA PHE A 4 6.19 2.51 -7.01
C PHE A 4 5.40 3.79 -6.74
N TYR A 5 6.11 4.92 -6.73
CA TYR A 5 5.59 6.23 -6.33
C TYR A 5 5.19 7.06 -7.56
N ILE A 6 3.94 7.51 -7.60
CA ILE A 6 3.43 8.44 -8.60
C ILE A 6 3.13 9.77 -7.91
N GLN A 7 3.98 10.76 -8.16
CA GLN A 7 3.88 12.08 -7.52
C GLN A 7 3.27 13.15 -8.42
N ASN A 8 3.28 12.93 -9.74
CA ASN A 8 2.81 13.92 -10.69
C ASN A 8 1.38 13.60 -11.15
N SER A 9 0.43 14.44 -10.74
CA SER A 9 -1.01 14.29 -11.08
C SER A 9 -1.31 14.40 -12.58
N SER A 10 -0.38 14.92 -13.38
CA SER A 10 -0.52 14.98 -14.85
C SER A 10 -0.31 13.64 -15.55
N TYR A 11 0.17 12.62 -14.83
CA TYR A 11 0.43 11.32 -15.41
C TYR A 11 -0.85 10.49 -15.58
N SER A 12 -0.88 9.75 -16.68
CA SER A 12 -1.85 8.70 -16.94
C SER A 12 -1.18 7.34 -16.88
N LEU A 13 -1.78 6.44 -16.11
CA LEU A 13 -1.30 5.10 -15.87
C LEU A 13 -2.23 4.10 -16.55
N SER A 14 -1.65 3.18 -17.30
CA SER A 14 -2.38 2.13 -18.02
C SER A 14 -1.59 0.83 -18.00
N ILE A 15 -2.15 -0.22 -18.60
CA ILE A 15 -1.52 -1.53 -18.70
C ILE A 15 -1.39 -1.92 -20.18
N SER A 16 -0.22 -2.43 -20.57
CA SER A 16 0.03 -3.08 -21.86
C SER A 16 1.05 -4.20 -21.65
N ASP A 17 0.83 -5.38 -22.22
CA ASP A 17 1.79 -6.50 -22.17
C ASP A 17 2.29 -6.84 -20.76
N ARG A 18 1.37 -6.83 -19.77
CA ARG A 18 1.66 -7.01 -18.32
C ARG A 18 2.65 -6.00 -17.75
N LYS A 19 2.82 -4.85 -18.40
CA LYS A 19 3.64 -3.73 -17.94
C LYS A 19 2.75 -2.54 -17.58
N LEU A 20 3.01 -1.95 -16.43
CA LEU A 20 2.52 -0.63 -16.06
C LEU A 20 3.13 0.40 -17.01
N MET A 21 2.28 1.12 -17.73
CA MET A 21 2.64 2.15 -18.69
C MET A 21 2.31 3.52 -18.10
N ILE A 22 3.28 4.42 -18.08
CA ILE A 22 3.12 5.79 -17.56
C ILE A 22 3.31 6.78 -18.69
N LYS A 23 2.31 7.63 -18.92
CA LYS A 23 2.34 8.65 -19.96
C LYS A 23 2.11 10.03 -19.37
N ASN A 24 2.71 11.04 -19.99
CA ASN A 24 2.40 12.44 -19.70
C ASN A 24 1.07 12.86 -20.37
N GLN A 25 0.70 14.14 -20.23
CA GLN A 25 -0.52 14.71 -20.84
C GLN A 25 -0.52 14.65 -22.37
N GLU A 26 0.65 14.71 -23.01
CA GLU A 26 0.83 14.60 -24.47
C GLU A 26 0.77 13.14 -24.97
N ARG A 27 0.50 12.18 -24.09
CA ARG A 27 0.47 10.73 -24.37
C ARG A 27 1.83 10.11 -24.69
N THR A 28 2.92 10.82 -24.45
CA THR A 28 4.28 10.32 -24.58
C THR A 28 4.57 9.31 -23.47
N LEU A 29 5.09 8.14 -23.84
CA LEU A 29 5.47 7.09 -22.89
C LEU A 29 6.74 7.52 -22.13
N LEU A 30 6.61 7.70 -20.82
CA LEU A 30 7.73 8.03 -19.93
C LEU A 30 8.41 6.78 -19.38
N LYS A 31 7.62 5.76 -19.04
CA LYS A 31 8.14 4.54 -18.43
C LYS A 31 7.21 3.35 -18.65
N ALA A 32 7.82 2.17 -18.79
CA ALA A 32 7.14 0.88 -18.85
C ALA A 32 7.80 -0.07 -17.86
N ILE A 33 7.04 -0.64 -16.93
CA ILE A 33 7.57 -1.48 -15.84
C ILE A 33 6.77 -2.77 -15.76
N SER A 34 7.45 -3.91 -15.73
CA SER A 34 6.78 -5.21 -15.53
C SER A 34 6.04 -5.23 -14.19
N LEU A 35 4.77 -5.66 -14.19
CA LEU A 35 3.99 -5.79 -12.96
C LEU A 35 4.65 -6.75 -11.95
N SER A 36 5.39 -7.75 -12.41
CA SER A 36 6.11 -8.70 -11.54
C SER A 36 7.20 -8.06 -10.66
N LEU A 37 7.60 -6.81 -10.96
CA LEU A 37 8.61 -6.07 -10.20
C LEU A 37 7.99 -5.09 -9.21
N ILE A 38 6.66 -5.04 -9.11
CA ILE A 38 5.93 -4.06 -8.31
C ILE A 38 5.15 -4.79 -7.23
N ASP A 39 5.46 -4.51 -5.97
CA ASP A 39 4.69 -5.05 -4.85
C ASP A 39 3.56 -4.09 -4.45
N ASN A 40 3.76 -2.78 -4.57
CA ASN A 40 2.79 -1.77 -4.14
C ASN A 40 2.87 -0.52 -5.04
N ILE A 41 1.74 0.14 -5.28
CA ILE A 41 1.67 1.43 -5.99
C ILE A 41 1.16 2.51 -5.03
N LEU A 42 1.85 3.64 -4.96
CA LEU A 42 1.46 4.80 -4.17
C LEU A 42 1.15 5.96 -5.12
N ILE A 43 -0.07 6.49 -5.06
CA ILE A 43 -0.52 7.62 -5.86
C ILE A 43 -0.65 8.85 -4.96
N PHE A 44 0.07 9.92 -5.29
CA PHE A 44 -0.06 11.22 -4.64
C PHE A 44 -0.77 12.18 -5.60
N GLY A 45 -1.90 12.72 -5.14
CA GLY A 45 -2.76 13.59 -5.96
C GLY A 45 -3.63 12.82 -6.94
N ASN A 46 -3.89 13.40 -8.11
CA ASN A 46 -5.02 13.05 -8.98
C ASN A 46 -4.61 12.37 -10.29
N SER A 47 -3.57 11.54 -10.27
CA SER A 47 -3.13 10.80 -11.46
C SER A 47 -4.24 9.88 -11.96
N GLN A 48 -4.43 9.81 -13.28
CA GLN A 48 -5.46 8.97 -13.88
C GLN A 48 -4.97 7.54 -14.00
N LEU A 49 -5.78 6.57 -13.56
CA LEU A 49 -5.53 5.14 -13.73
C LEU A 49 -6.62 4.54 -14.60
N SER A 50 -6.25 3.76 -15.62
CA SER A 50 -7.24 3.06 -16.43
C SER A 50 -7.90 1.92 -15.66
N THR A 51 -9.18 1.67 -15.93
CA THR A 51 -9.93 0.56 -15.33
C THR A 51 -9.26 -0.80 -15.61
N GLN A 52 -8.64 -0.98 -16.77
CA GLN A 52 -7.91 -2.19 -17.14
C GLN A 52 -6.71 -2.41 -16.22
N LEU A 53 -5.98 -1.34 -15.88
CA LEU A 53 -4.88 -1.41 -14.93
C LEU A 53 -5.40 -1.80 -13.54
N LEU A 54 -6.45 -1.13 -13.03
CA LEU A 54 -7.04 -1.44 -11.73
C LEU A 54 -7.45 -2.93 -11.63
N LYS A 55 -8.13 -3.45 -12.66
CA LYS A 55 -8.51 -4.88 -12.74
C LYS A 55 -7.29 -5.79 -12.77
N SER A 56 -6.23 -5.42 -13.49
CA SER A 56 -5.01 -6.23 -13.55
C SER A 56 -4.29 -6.28 -12.21
N LEU A 57 -4.14 -5.14 -11.54
CA LEU A 57 -3.51 -5.04 -10.22
C LEU A 57 -4.27 -5.85 -9.18
N SER A 58 -5.60 -5.73 -9.15
CA SER A 58 -6.47 -6.51 -8.26
C SER A 58 -6.28 -8.02 -8.43
N ARG A 59 -6.22 -8.53 -9.67
CA ARG A 59 -6.01 -9.97 -9.93
C ARG A 59 -4.63 -10.47 -9.53
N HIS A 60 -3.63 -9.59 -9.48
CA HIS A 60 -2.25 -9.96 -9.14
C HIS A 60 -1.92 -9.66 -7.68
N GLY A 61 -2.90 -9.24 -6.88
CA GLY A 61 -2.68 -8.95 -5.46
C GLY A 61 -1.83 -7.71 -5.19
N ILE A 62 -1.75 -6.77 -6.15
CA ILE A 62 -0.94 -5.56 -6.01
C ILE A 62 -1.83 -4.42 -5.51
N PRO A 63 -1.70 -3.99 -4.23
CA PRO A 63 -2.48 -2.90 -3.69
C PRO A 63 -2.04 -1.54 -4.23
N ILE A 64 -3.01 -0.62 -4.26
CA ILE A 64 -2.81 0.80 -4.58
C ILE A 64 -3.19 1.62 -3.36
N PHE A 65 -2.30 2.50 -2.92
CA PHE A 65 -2.53 3.43 -1.82
C PHE A 65 -2.63 4.85 -2.38
N TYR A 66 -3.71 5.55 -2.05
CA TYR A 66 -3.97 6.91 -2.49
C TYR A 66 -3.70 7.89 -1.35
N PHE A 67 -2.98 8.95 -1.68
CA PHE A 67 -2.57 10.00 -0.77
C PHE A 67 -2.93 11.38 -1.32
N SER A 68 -3.15 12.33 -0.41
CA SER A 68 -3.19 13.75 -0.77
C SER A 68 -1.82 14.19 -1.29
N SER A 69 -1.76 15.35 -1.97
CA SER A 69 -0.49 15.93 -2.40
C SER A 69 0.44 16.27 -1.22
N LYS A 70 -0.10 16.37 0.00
CA LYS A 70 0.65 16.59 1.25
C LYS A 70 1.06 15.29 1.94
N GLY A 71 0.69 14.13 1.39
CA GLY A 71 1.07 12.82 1.91
C GLY A 71 0.11 12.22 2.95
N GLU A 72 -1.10 12.78 3.12
CA GLU A 72 -2.12 12.18 3.98
C GLU A 72 -2.71 10.95 3.30
N PHE A 73 -2.81 9.84 4.01
CA PHE A 73 -3.46 8.64 3.50
C PHE A 73 -4.96 8.88 3.34
N LEU A 74 -5.49 8.64 2.14
CA LEU A 74 -6.92 8.83 1.84
C LEU A 74 -7.66 7.49 1.85
N PHE A 75 -7.22 6.55 1.03
CA PHE A 75 -7.78 5.22 0.95
C PHE A 75 -6.82 4.27 0.22
N SER A 76 -7.12 2.98 0.26
CA SER A 76 -6.42 1.98 -0.54
C SER A 76 -7.40 1.13 -1.32
N MET A 77 -7.01 0.78 -2.55
CA MET A 77 -7.60 -0.33 -3.27
C MET A 77 -6.71 -1.54 -3.03
N ASP A 78 -7.19 -2.50 -2.26
CA ASP A 78 -6.54 -3.80 -2.12
C ASP A 78 -7.41 -4.87 -2.78
N SER A 79 -6.76 -5.91 -3.30
CA SER A 79 -7.45 -7.14 -3.67
C SER A 79 -7.94 -7.83 -2.39
N PHE A 80 -8.98 -8.66 -2.50
CA PHE A 80 -9.36 -9.55 -1.40
C PHE A 80 -8.23 -10.55 -1.15
N LYS A 81 -7.27 -10.17 -0.30
CA LYS A 81 -6.30 -11.11 0.26
C LYS A 81 -7.12 -12.18 0.98
N GLU A 82 -6.77 -13.45 0.78
CA GLU A 82 -7.32 -14.53 1.61
C GLU A 82 -7.02 -14.17 3.07
N ALA A 83 -8.08 -13.78 3.79
CA ALA A 83 -7.96 -13.44 5.18
C ALA A 83 -7.78 -14.74 5.96
N ASP A 84 -6.85 -14.73 6.91
CA ASP A 84 -6.81 -15.77 7.94
C ASP A 84 -7.97 -15.53 8.91
N TYR A 85 -9.13 -16.07 8.56
CA TYR A 85 -10.37 -15.86 9.31
C TYR A 85 -10.30 -16.41 10.74
N GLU A 86 -9.56 -17.51 10.93
CA GLU A 86 -9.36 -18.10 12.25
C GLU A 86 -8.57 -17.16 13.15
N LYS A 87 -7.46 -16.62 12.64
CA LYS A 87 -6.69 -15.60 13.35
C LYS A 87 -7.51 -14.35 13.63
N GLN A 88 -8.30 -13.87 12.68
CA GLN A 88 -9.16 -12.69 12.89
C GLN A 88 -10.20 -12.94 14.01
N ARG A 89 -10.78 -14.15 14.05
CA ARG A 89 -11.70 -14.55 15.11
C ARG A 89 -11.03 -14.56 16.47
N GLU A 90 -9.85 -15.17 16.58
CA GLU A 90 -9.07 -15.19 17.82
C GLU A 90 -8.69 -13.78 18.27
N GLN A 91 -8.28 -12.92 17.34
CA GLN A 91 -7.96 -11.51 17.62
C GLN A 91 -9.18 -10.75 18.14
N ALA A 92 -10.35 -10.96 17.52
CA ALA A 92 -11.61 -10.36 17.97
C ALA A 92 -11.98 -10.83 19.38
N GLN A 93 -11.87 -12.12 19.67
CA GLN A 93 -12.14 -12.65 21.00
C GLN A 93 -11.17 -12.10 22.05
N ALA A 94 -9.87 -12.11 21.74
CA ALA A 94 -8.83 -11.59 22.64
C ALA A 94 -8.98 -10.09 22.94
N SER A 95 -9.62 -9.33 22.03
CA SER A 95 -9.89 -7.90 22.26
C SER A 95 -10.82 -7.63 23.44
N PHE A 96 -11.65 -8.62 23.83
CA PHE A 96 -12.54 -8.52 25.00
C PHE A 96 -11.83 -8.89 26.32
N ASP A 97 -10.67 -9.55 26.27
CA ASP A 97 -9.85 -9.82 27.45
C ASP A 97 -8.99 -8.60 27.80
N LYS A 98 -9.42 -7.86 28.84
CA LYS A 98 -8.71 -6.67 29.33
C LYS A 98 -7.26 -6.97 29.72
N SER A 99 -6.97 -8.15 30.27
CA SER A 99 -5.63 -8.53 30.70
C SER A 99 -4.70 -8.78 29.50
N PHE A 100 -5.23 -9.42 28.45
CA PHE A 100 -4.54 -9.59 27.19
C PHE A 100 -4.26 -8.24 26.52
N CYS A 101 -5.27 -7.39 26.41
CA CYS A 101 -5.15 -6.05 25.82
C CYS A 101 -4.09 -5.20 26.53
N LEU A 102 -4.05 -5.22 27.88
CA LEU A 102 -3.05 -4.50 28.65
C LEU A 102 -1.63 -5.05 28.39
N LYS A 103 -1.45 -6.37 28.41
CA LYS A 103 -0.14 -6.98 28.12
C LYS A 103 0.32 -6.64 26.69
N MET A 104 -0.59 -6.67 25.72
CA MET A 104 -0.27 -6.35 24.33
C MET A 104 0.09 -4.87 24.16
N SER A 105 -0.66 -3.95 24.78
CA SER A 105 -0.37 -2.51 24.71
C SER A 105 0.97 -2.17 25.36
N GLN A 106 1.29 -2.78 26.50
CA GLN A 106 2.60 -2.65 27.15
C GLN A 106 3.73 -3.15 26.25
N ARG A 107 3.55 -4.28 25.57
CA ARG A 107 4.56 -4.80 24.62
C ARG A 107 4.80 -3.85 23.46
N ILE A 108 3.73 -3.32 22.85
CA ILE A 108 3.82 -2.36 21.74
C ILE A 108 4.55 -1.08 22.20
N ALA A 109 4.13 -0.52 23.34
CA ALA A 109 4.72 0.70 23.89
C ALA A 109 6.20 0.51 24.24
N TRP A 110 6.53 -0.61 24.92
CA TRP A 110 7.90 -0.95 25.26
C TRP A 110 8.78 -1.09 24.03
N ALA A 111 8.33 -1.83 23.01
CA ALA A 111 9.09 -1.99 21.76
C ALA A 111 9.31 -0.65 21.06
N LYS A 112 8.30 0.23 21.03
CA LYS A 112 8.42 1.57 20.48
C LYS A 112 9.48 2.39 21.22
N ILE A 113 9.44 2.41 22.55
CA ILE A 113 10.41 3.14 23.39
C ILE A 113 11.83 2.61 23.15
N MET A 114 12.01 1.28 23.16
CA MET A 114 13.34 0.68 22.95
C MET A 114 13.89 0.99 21.57
N ASN A 115 13.06 0.93 20.52
CA ASN A 115 13.49 1.32 19.18
C ASN A 115 13.90 2.80 19.12
N GLN A 116 13.16 3.70 19.77
CA GLN A 116 13.51 5.12 19.84
C GLN A 116 14.79 5.40 20.63
N LEU A 117 15.08 4.64 21.67
CA LEU A 117 16.33 4.77 22.45
C LEU A 117 17.56 4.19 21.72
N ASN A 118 17.36 3.22 20.85
CA ASN A 118 18.44 2.58 20.10
C ASN A 118 18.75 3.29 18.78
N LEU A 119 17.79 3.98 18.18
CA LEU A 119 17.99 4.71 16.92
C LEU A 119 19.15 5.72 16.94
N PRO A 120 19.39 6.50 18.01
CA PRO A 120 20.54 7.42 18.09
C PRO A 120 21.91 6.72 18.25
N LYS A 121 21.92 5.41 18.51
CA LYS A 121 23.14 4.61 18.73
C LYS A 121 23.58 3.83 17.49
N ALA A 122 22.78 3.88 16.42
CA ALA A 122 23.05 3.25 15.12
C ALA A 122 23.58 4.30 14.13
#